data_AF-A0A1G2B3Z3-F1
#
_entry.id   AF-A0A1G2B3Z3-F1
#
_cell.length_a   1.000
_cell.length_b   1.000
_cell.length_c   1.000
_cell.angle_alpha   90.00
_cell.angle_beta   90.00
_cell.angle_gamma   90.00
#
_symmetry.space_group_name_H-M   'P 1'
#
loop_
_entity.id
_entity.type
_entity.pdbx_description
1 polymer ?
#
loop_
_entity_poly.entity_id
_entity_poly.type
_entity_poly.pdbx_seq_one_letter_code
_entity_poly.pdbx_strand_id
1 'polypeptide(L)'
;MAKFDAKRYFLAVLKAHDVEPYFSLLADISGRNDALTRLAELNERLWQEGLVRLGSGAGTVTGRRARPKLTAVHIFTGLQKQMRFLNGGLFAFFDSPRLDTVDSWEKVFTVAEGALPKNVRRGWFVKENVARAFLEKYPPRQIMKFLRYDSVGAMLVKENIFEIMAALRFGETKEWMHEFFAQYGTLTPQDFEQRDIQALVFDPKKWGALDTALAHDKFHKLSHLKEFGVIFIVPDLRTPDPLVLLSKSVGLLVHYFHEIYFYSEFFQHAARASTQDFADTVIALLKGEIQASTLPPEKLRIIHQYHLKNPRPDPLAFAPHVHPEALHWQQAVEYLCRWARSGAQSGVRAGDGTAAVGVDFSWWRRSDAVMMRVGRTLLSMNFADVAMDAKGIKTYHAHESLWNEIFVAHFGARVLQQAMIKGLRDGFIDLNELGK
;
A
#
# COMPACT_ATOMS: atom_id res chain seq x y z
N MET A 1 32.08 -11.50 6.99
CA MET A 1 31.19 -10.69 6.14
C MET A 1 31.20 -9.26 6.66
N ALA A 2 31.60 -8.27 5.85
CA ALA A 2 31.56 -6.87 6.25
C ALA A 2 30.10 -6.45 6.53
N LYS A 3 29.86 -5.73 7.64
CA LYS A 3 28.53 -5.19 7.96
C LYS A 3 28.09 -4.27 6.82
N PHE A 4 26.96 -4.58 6.21
CA PHE A 4 26.33 -3.72 5.20
C PHE A 4 26.04 -2.34 5.81
N ASP A 5 26.70 -1.31 5.28
CA ASP A 5 26.50 0.08 5.68
C ASP A 5 25.50 0.73 4.72
N ALA A 6 24.22 0.60 5.06
CA ALA A 6 23.11 1.16 4.29
C ALA A 6 23.26 2.66 4.02
N LYS A 7 23.93 3.41 4.90
CA LYS A 7 24.17 4.85 4.73
C LYS A 7 25.24 5.10 3.67
N ARG A 8 26.35 4.37 3.71
CA ARG A 8 27.41 4.46 2.69
C ARG A 8 26.88 4.03 1.32
N TYR A 9 26.05 2.99 1.28
CA TYR A 9 25.36 2.55 0.07
C TYR A 9 24.41 3.63 -0.45
N PHE A 10 23.54 4.19 0.39
CA PHE A 10 22.61 5.26 0.02
C PHE A 10 23.32 6.51 -0.52
N LEU A 11 24.38 6.98 0.15
CA LEU A 11 25.17 8.13 -0.33
C LEU A 11 25.93 7.82 -1.61
N ALA A 12 26.42 6.59 -1.79
CA ALA A 12 27.05 6.17 -3.03
C ALA A 12 26.04 6.11 -4.18
N VAL A 13 24.80 5.70 -3.91
CA VAL A 13 23.72 5.62 -4.89
C VAL A 13 23.21 7.02 -5.26
N LEU A 14 22.98 7.92 -4.30
CA LEU A 14 22.65 9.33 -4.59
C LEU A 14 23.77 10.06 -5.35
N LYS A 15 25.03 9.71 -5.08
CA LYS A 15 26.18 10.25 -5.83
C LYS A 15 26.35 9.60 -7.21
N ALA A 16 25.83 8.39 -7.41
CA ALA A 16 25.88 7.65 -8.67
C ALA A 16 24.71 8.00 -9.60
N HIS A 17 23.57 8.43 -9.06
CA HIS A 17 22.46 8.98 -9.82
C HIS A 17 22.49 10.50 -9.70
N ASP A 18 23.14 11.15 -10.66
CA ASP A 18 23.00 12.59 -10.83
C ASP A 18 21.51 12.90 -11.12
N VAL A 19 20.80 13.39 -10.11
CA VAL A 19 19.36 13.72 -10.19
C VAL A 19 19.12 15.15 -10.66
N GLU A 20 20.18 15.98 -10.75
CA GLU A 20 20.07 17.37 -11.17
C GLU A 20 19.57 17.49 -12.63
N PRO A 21 20.04 16.68 -13.60
CA PRO A 21 19.48 16.67 -14.96
C PRO A 21 17.98 16.36 -14.98
N TYR A 22 17.51 15.46 -14.12
CA TYR A 22 16.09 15.14 -14.03
C TYR A 22 15.27 16.33 -13.54
N PHE A 23 15.73 17.01 -12.49
CA PHE A 23 15.04 18.19 -11.97
C PHE A 23 15.00 19.35 -12.97
N SER A 24 16.11 19.60 -13.68
CA SER A 24 16.16 20.58 -14.76
C SER A 24 15.16 20.22 -15.86
N LEU A 25 15.11 18.95 -16.27
CA LEU A 25 14.15 18.49 -17.28
C LEU A 25 12.69 18.69 -16.84
N LEU A 26 12.35 18.37 -15.58
CA LEU A 26 10.99 18.63 -15.09
C LEU A 26 10.64 20.12 -15.11
N ALA A 27 11.58 20.98 -14.70
CA ALA A 27 11.40 22.42 -14.67
C ALA A 27 11.22 23.00 -16.08
N ASP A 28 12.02 22.53 -17.05
CA ASP A 28 11.95 22.94 -18.46
C ASP A 28 10.60 22.56 -19.09
N ILE A 29 10.13 21.32 -18.86
CA ILE A 29 8.85 20.85 -19.42
C ILE A 29 7.66 21.54 -18.73
N SER A 30 7.70 21.68 -17.41
CA SER A 30 6.56 22.20 -16.65
C SER A 30 6.52 23.74 -16.60
N GLY A 31 7.62 24.41 -16.92
CA GLY A 31 7.82 25.86 -16.72
C GLY A 31 7.85 26.28 -15.24
N ARG A 32 8.07 25.34 -14.29
CA ARG A 32 8.01 25.60 -12.83
C ARG A 32 9.37 25.44 -12.16
N ASN A 33 10.19 26.48 -12.27
CA ASN A 33 11.56 26.48 -11.74
C ASN A 33 11.65 26.51 -10.20
N ASP A 34 10.57 26.89 -9.51
CA ASP A 34 10.53 26.99 -8.04
C ASP A 34 9.83 25.80 -7.35
N ALA A 35 9.40 24.78 -8.11
CA ALA A 35 8.62 23.65 -7.60
C ALA A 35 9.34 22.91 -6.46
N LEU A 36 10.63 22.61 -6.62
CA LEU A 36 11.43 21.91 -5.60
C LEU A 36 11.66 22.76 -4.35
N THR A 37 11.93 24.05 -4.52
CA THR A 37 12.09 24.98 -3.39
C THR A 37 10.81 25.03 -2.56
N ARG A 38 9.65 25.18 -3.22
CA ARG A 38 8.34 25.18 -2.53
C ARG A 38 8.05 23.85 -1.84
N LEU A 39 8.42 22.72 -2.47
CA LEU A 39 8.24 21.39 -1.87
C LEU A 39 9.12 21.22 -0.62
N ALA A 40 10.37 21.69 -0.65
CA ALA A 40 11.28 21.66 0.50
C ALA A 40 10.76 22.54 1.65
N GLU A 41 10.32 23.77 1.35
CA GLU A 41 9.70 24.67 2.33
C GLU A 41 8.42 24.09 2.94
N LEU A 42 7.59 23.45 2.11
CA LEU A 42 6.40 22.73 2.57
C LEU A 42 6.77 21.59 3.52
N ASN A 43 7.79 20.80 3.17
CA ASN A 43 8.26 19.68 4.01
C ASN A 43 8.71 20.17 5.39
N GLU A 44 9.56 21.21 5.43
CA GLU A 44 10.04 21.82 6.67
C GLU A 44 8.87 22.36 7.50
N ARG A 45 7.94 23.11 6.89
CA ARG A 45 6.76 23.62 7.58
C ARG A 45 5.91 22.49 8.18
N LEU A 46 5.62 21.45 7.41
CA LEU A 46 4.83 20.31 7.87
C LEU A 46 5.53 19.51 8.96
N TRP A 47 6.86 19.41 8.90
CA TRP A 47 7.67 18.82 9.96
C TRP A 47 7.53 19.63 11.26
N GLN A 48 7.67 20.95 11.20
CA GLN A 48 7.49 21.82 12.37
C GLN A 48 6.06 21.77 12.94
N GLU A 49 5.04 21.80 12.08
CA GLU A 49 3.64 21.59 12.47
C GLU A 49 3.46 20.24 13.19
N GLY A 50 4.08 19.18 12.66
CA GLY A 50 4.11 17.86 13.26
C GLY A 50 4.71 17.89 14.67
N LEU A 51 5.89 18.48 14.84
CA LEU A 51 6.53 18.61 16.16
C LEU A 51 5.63 19.35 17.18
N VAL A 52 4.95 20.42 16.76
CA VAL A 52 3.98 21.13 17.62
C VAL A 52 2.87 20.19 18.09
N ARG A 53 2.27 19.41 17.19
CA ARG A 53 1.18 18.46 17.50
C ARG A 53 1.60 17.34 18.42
N LEU A 54 2.86 16.93 18.37
CA LEU A 54 3.42 15.92 19.28
C LEU A 54 3.63 16.46 20.71
N GLY A 55 3.22 17.69 21.01
CA GLY A 55 3.54 18.37 22.28
C GLY A 55 5.03 18.70 22.39
N SER A 56 5.76 18.61 21.28
CA SER A 56 7.21 18.83 21.17
C SER A 56 7.54 20.21 20.60
N GLY A 57 6.51 21.00 20.22
CA GLY A 57 6.65 22.29 19.56
C GLY A 57 7.52 23.27 20.31
N ALA A 58 8.47 23.87 19.61
CA ALA A 58 9.24 25.04 20.02
C ALA A 58 8.28 26.14 20.48
N GLY A 59 8.00 26.19 21.77
CA GLY A 59 7.49 27.39 22.39
C GLY A 59 8.67 28.34 22.42
N THR A 60 8.50 29.50 21.80
CA THR A 60 9.12 30.74 22.25
C THR A 60 8.70 30.95 23.71
N VAL A 61 9.33 30.23 24.63
CA VAL A 61 9.21 30.45 26.06
C VAL A 61 10.37 31.35 26.41
N THR A 62 10.07 32.63 26.54
CA THR A 62 10.86 33.60 27.28
C THR A 62 11.00 33.09 28.73
N GLY A 63 11.92 32.17 28.98
CA GLY A 63 12.07 31.55 30.30
C GLY A 63 13.04 30.38 30.30
N ARG A 64 14.20 30.59 30.93
CA ARG A 64 15.34 29.66 31.07
C ARG A 64 14.98 28.35 31.80
N ARG A 65 14.32 27.41 31.12
CA ARG A 65 14.46 25.97 31.43
C ARG A 65 14.87 25.24 30.15
N ALA A 66 16.07 24.67 30.17
CA ALA A 66 16.62 23.90 29.06
C ALA A 66 15.65 22.75 28.73
N ARG A 67 15.07 22.78 27.53
CA ARG A 67 14.21 21.70 27.05
C ARG A 67 15.04 20.44 26.86
N PRO A 68 14.53 19.26 27.20
CA PRO A 68 15.19 18.01 26.82
C PRO A 68 15.34 17.98 25.29
N LYS A 69 16.53 17.59 24.83
CA LYS A 69 16.83 17.45 23.40
C LYS A 69 15.87 16.41 22.80
N LEU A 70 15.04 16.83 21.84
CA LEU A 70 14.15 15.91 21.11
C LEU A 70 15.01 14.84 20.41
N THR A 71 14.68 13.58 20.65
CA THR A 71 15.37 12.43 20.04
C THR A 71 14.43 11.79 19.03
N ALA A 72 14.98 10.96 18.14
CA ALA A 72 14.17 10.22 17.18
C ALA A 72 13.11 9.35 17.87
N VAL A 73 13.46 8.75 19.01
CA VAL A 73 12.55 7.93 19.84
C VAL A 73 11.42 8.77 20.41
N HIS A 74 11.69 9.98 20.90
CA HIS A 74 10.63 10.86 21.42
C HIS A 74 9.60 11.21 20.35
N ILE A 75 10.06 11.55 19.14
CA ILE A 75 9.19 11.90 18.03
C ILE A 75 8.38 10.69 17.58
N PHE A 76 9.02 9.53 17.40
CA PHE A 76 8.34 8.30 16.99
C PHE A 76 7.28 7.85 18.01
N THR A 77 7.59 7.91 19.31
CA THR A 77 6.61 7.65 20.38
C THR A 77 5.44 8.64 20.34
N GLY A 78 5.71 9.91 20.01
CA GLY A 78 4.67 10.91 19.78
C GLY A 78 3.76 10.53 18.60
N LEU A 79 4.33 10.10 17.47
CA LEU A 79 3.57 9.65 16.29
C LEU A 79 2.73 8.41 16.60
N GLN A 80 3.27 7.45 17.35
CA GLN A 80 2.53 6.28 17.85
C GLN A 80 1.35 6.70 18.73
N LYS A 81 1.51 7.74 19.58
CA LYS A 81 0.40 8.31 20.36
C LYS A 81 -0.68 8.93 19.46
N GLN A 82 -0.28 9.64 18.40
CA GLN A 82 -1.23 10.17 17.41
C GLN A 82 -1.98 9.07 16.68
N MET A 83 -1.31 7.95 16.37
CA MET A 83 -1.95 6.76 15.79
C MET A 83 -3.03 6.20 16.72
N ARG A 84 -2.79 6.15 18.04
CA ARG A 84 -3.82 5.70 19.00
C ARG A 84 -5.06 6.59 19.00
N PHE A 85 -4.93 7.91 18.86
CA PHE A 85 -6.10 8.78 18.72
C PHE A 85 -6.89 8.50 17.44
N LEU A 86 -6.19 8.27 16.33
CA LEU A 86 -6.82 7.88 15.07
C LEU A 86 -7.56 6.54 15.22
N ASN A 87 -6.92 5.56 15.87
CA ASN A 87 -7.51 4.26 16.17
C ASN A 87 -8.78 4.40 17.01
N GLY A 88 -8.76 5.24 18.04
CA GLY A 88 -9.93 5.48 18.87
C GLY A 88 -11.11 6.06 18.09
N GLY A 89 -10.84 7.00 17.17
CA GLY A 89 -11.84 7.51 16.25
C GLY A 89 -12.39 6.43 15.30
N LEU A 90 -11.53 5.57 14.75
CA LEU A 90 -11.97 4.45 13.91
C LEU A 90 -12.79 3.43 14.72
N PHE A 91 -12.38 3.13 15.95
CA PHE A 91 -13.09 2.20 16.81
C PHE A 91 -14.53 2.68 17.06
N ALA A 92 -14.69 3.97 17.35
CA ALA A 92 -16.01 4.60 17.46
C ALA A 92 -16.80 4.56 16.13
N PHE A 93 -16.14 4.81 15.00
CA PHE A 93 -16.78 4.74 13.68
C PHE A 93 -17.33 3.33 13.34
N PHE A 94 -16.61 2.29 13.74
CA PHE A 94 -17.00 0.89 13.53
C PHE A 94 -17.84 0.30 14.68
N ASP A 95 -18.46 1.14 15.51
CA ASP A 95 -19.30 0.74 16.64
C ASP A 95 -18.59 -0.21 17.63
N SER A 96 -17.35 0.15 17.96
CA SER A 96 -16.52 -0.53 18.96
C SER A 96 -16.37 -2.04 18.72
N PRO A 97 -15.80 -2.47 17.57
CA PRO A 97 -15.76 -3.87 17.18
C PRO A 97 -14.87 -4.68 18.14
N ARG A 98 -15.28 -5.91 18.45
CA ARG A 98 -14.52 -6.78 19.36
C ARG A 98 -13.23 -7.34 18.75
N LEU A 99 -13.22 -7.56 17.43
CA LEU A 99 -12.10 -8.09 16.63
C LEU A 99 -11.56 -9.48 17.08
N ASP A 100 -12.28 -10.17 17.95
CA ASP A 100 -11.96 -11.50 18.50
C ASP A 100 -12.77 -12.64 17.85
N THR A 101 -13.63 -12.30 16.88
CA THR A 101 -14.51 -13.21 16.15
C THR A 101 -14.52 -12.88 14.66
N VAL A 102 -14.78 -13.89 13.81
CA VAL A 102 -14.92 -13.72 12.35
C VAL A 102 -16.03 -12.73 12.03
N ASP A 103 -17.22 -12.89 12.64
CA ASP A 103 -18.36 -11.99 12.47
C ASP A 103 -18.02 -10.53 12.79
N SER A 104 -17.19 -10.27 13.81
CA SER A 104 -16.75 -8.92 14.13
C SER A 104 -15.88 -8.32 13.03
N TRP A 105 -15.03 -9.12 12.38
CA TRP A 105 -14.22 -8.70 11.25
C TRP A 105 -15.06 -8.48 9.98
N GLU A 106 -16.01 -9.36 9.72
CA GLU A 106 -16.94 -9.24 8.59
C GLU A 106 -17.76 -7.95 8.67
N LYS A 107 -18.23 -7.59 9.86
CA LYS A 107 -18.92 -6.31 10.10
C LYS A 107 -18.02 -5.11 9.79
N VAL A 108 -16.76 -5.12 10.27
CA VAL A 108 -15.81 -4.04 9.95
C VAL A 108 -15.59 -3.93 8.44
N PHE A 109 -15.39 -5.05 7.76
CA PHE A 109 -15.17 -5.08 6.31
C PHE A 109 -16.40 -4.57 5.55
N THR A 110 -17.59 -5.01 5.94
CA THR A 110 -18.87 -4.57 5.36
C THR A 110 -19.09 -3.07 5.52
N VAL A 111 -18.84 -2.52 6.72
CA VAL A 111 -18.96 -1.08 6.99
C VAL A 111 -17.93 -0.29 6.21
N ALA A 112 -16.67 -0.74 6.18
CA ALA A 112 -15.60 -0.07 5.44
C ALA A 112 -15.90 -0.04 3.94
N GLU A 113 -16.34 -1.17 3.37
CA GLU A 113 -16.78 -1.26 1.99
C GLU A 113 -17.97 -0.32 1.72
N GLY A 114 -19.03 -0.39 2.54
CA GLY A 114 -20.21 0.45 2.37
C GLY A 114 -19.91 1.96 2.41
N ALA A 115 -18.84 2.35 3.09
CA ALA A 115 -18.39 3.73 3.18
C ALA A 115 -17.50 4.19 2.00
N LEU A 116 -17.09 3.28 1.10
CA LEU A 116 -16.35 3.60 -0.11
C LEU A 116 -17.28 3.93 -1.29
N PRO A 117 -16.88 4.85 -2.19
CA PRO A 117 -17.61 5.14 -3.41
C PRO A 117 -17.83 3.89 -4.27
N LYS A 118 -19.02 3.77 -4.87
CA LYS A 118 -19.40 2.60 -5.69
C LYS A 118 -18.41 2.30 -6.81
N ASN A 119 -17.82 3.33 -7.43
CA ASN A 119 -16.88 3.13 -8.54
C ASN A 119 -15.59 2.44 -8.08
N VAL A 120 -15.08 2.76 -6.89
CA VAL A 120 -13.86 2.15 -6.33
C VAL A 120 -14.09 0.69 -5.93
N ARG A 121 -15.35 0.29 -5.73
CA ARG A 121 -15.73 -1.07 -5.34
C ARG A 121 -15.97 -2.00 -6.51
N ARG A 122 -15.93 -1.49 -7.74
CA ARG A 122 -16.24 -2.26 -8.95
C ARG A 122 -15.05 -2.27 -9.89
N GLY A 123 -14.89 -3.36 -10.61
CA GLY A 123 -13.85 -3.47 -11.60
C GLY A 123 -14.04 -4.64 -12.55
N TRP A 124 -13.06 -4.79 -13.42
CA TRP A 124 -13.00 -5.77 -14.46
C TRP A 124 -12.00 -6.88 -14.07
N PHE A 125 -12.54 -8.04 -13.74
CA PHE A 125 -11.78 -9.12 -13.11
C PHE A 125 -12.00 -10.43 -13.82
N VAL A 126 -11.05 -11.35 -13.69
CA VAL A 126 -11.15 -12.72 -14.20
C VAL A 126 -12.40 -13.39 -13.63
N LYS A 127 -13.15 -14.04 -14.52
CA LYS A 127 -14.39 -14.76 -14.22
C LYS A 127 -14.14 -15.98 -13.34
N GLU A 128 -15.16 -16.33 -12.57
CA GLU A 128 -15.13 -17.52 -11.71
C GLU A 128 -14.88 -18.82 -12.50
N ASN A 129 -15.52 -19.00 -13.65
CA ASN A 129 -15.36 -20.22 -14.45
C ASN A 129 -13.93 -20.39 -14.99
N VAL A 130 -13.22 -19.29 -15.25
CA VAL A 130 -11.81 -19.30 -15.64
C VAL A 130 -10.92 -19.71 -14.47
N ALA A 131 -11.20 -19.19 -13.26
CA ALA A 131 -10.52 -19.62 -12.03
C ALA A 131 -10.70 -21.12 -11.77
N ARG A 132 -11.93 -21.64 -11.96
CA ARG A 132 -12.22 -23.08 -11.85
C ARG A 132 -11.41 -23.89 -12.87
N ALA A 133 -11.41 -23.47 -14.13
CA ALA A 133 -10.65 -24.14 -15.19
C ALA A 133 -9.13 -24.18 -14.89
N PHE A 134 -8.57 -23.10 -14.33
CA PHE A 134 -7.16 -23.07 -13.92
C PHE A 134 -6.83 -24.10 -12.84
N LEU A 135 -7.71 -24.27 -11.84
CA LEU A 135 -7.54 -25.25 -10.77
C LEU A 135 -7.79 -26.68 -11.26
N GLU A 136 -8.75 -26.90 -12.17
CA GLU A 136 -8.98 -28.22 -12.77
C GLU A 136 -7.79 -28.69 -13.60
N LYS A 137 -7.21 -27.79 -14.40
CA LYS A 137 -6.02 -28.07 -15.21
C LYS A 137 -4.77 -28.26 -14.37
N TYR A 138 -4.63 -27.52 -13.27
CA TYR A 138 -3.48 -27.62 -12.36
C TYR A 138 -3.95 -27.66 -10.89
N PRO A 139 -4.31 -28.84 -10.36
CA PRO A 139 -4.88 -28.97 -9.02
C PRO A 139 -3.93 -28.56 -7.87
N PRO A 140 -4.43 -27.82 -6.85
CA PRO A 140 -3.64 -27.40 -5.69
C PRO A 140 -3.54 -28.54 -4.67
N ARG A 141 -2.50 -29.37 -4.82
CA ARG A 141 -2.37 -30.65 -4.12
C ARG A 141 -2.24 -30.49 -2.61
N GLN A 142 -1.55 -29.46 -2.14
CA GLN A 142 -1.35 -29.25 -0.70
C GLN A 142 -2.63 -28.74 -0.05
N ILE A 143 -3.35 -27.82 -0.71
CA ILE A 143 -4.64 -27.35 -0.23
C ILE A 143 -5.66 -28.49 -0.21
N MET A 144 -5.74 -29.29 -1.29
CA MET A 144 -6.62 -30.46 -1.35
C MET A 144 -6.33 -31.44 -0.21
N LYS A 145 -5.06 -31.77 0.02
CA LYS A 145 -4.64 -32.65 1.12
C LYS A 145 -5.01 -32.06 2.48
N PHE A 146 -4.78 -30.76 2.67
CA PHE A 146 -5.09 -30.05 3.91
C PHE A 146 -6.59 -30.06 4.22
N LEU A 147 -7.42 -29.78 3.21
CA LEU A 147 -8.88 -29.79 3.30
C LEU A 147 -9.51 -31.20 3.21
N ARG A 148 -8.70 -32.24 2.97
CA ARG A 148 -9.10 -33.65 2.87
C ARG A 148 -10.02 -33.94 1.68
N TYR A 149 -9.67 -33.41 0.52
CA TYR A 149 -10.34 -33.71 -0.76
C TYR A 149 -9.49 -34.63 -1.64
N ASP A 150 -10.12 -35.70 -2.14
CA ASP A 150 -9.48 -36.66 -3.04
C ASP A 150 -9.49 -36.22 -4.52
N SER A 151 -10.33 -35.23 -4.87
CA SER A 151 -10.41 -34.68 -6.23
C SER A 151 -10.68 -33.18 -6.23
N VAL A 152 -10.15 -32.51 -7.26
CA VAL A 152 -10.38 -31.07 -7.46
C VAL A 152 -11.85 -30.76 -7.68
N GLY A 153 -12.57 -31.61 -8.44
CA GLY A 153 -14.01 -31.42 -8.67
C GLY A 153 -14.82 -31.43 -7.37
N ALA A 154 -14.55 -32.39 -6.47
CA ALA A 154 -15.25 -32.44 -5.17
C ALA A 154 -14.97 -31.21 -4.30
N MET A 155 -13.73 -30.70 -4.32
CA MET A 155 -13.35 -29.46 -3.63
C MET A 155 -14.06 -28.25 -4.23
N LEU A 156 -14.04 -28.11 -5.56
CA LEU A 156 -14.65 -26.96 -6.26
C LEU A 156 -16.18 -26.90 -6.11
N VAL A 157 -16.86 -28.01 -5.83
CA VAL A 157 -18.30 -28.04 -5.54
C VAL A 157 -18.62 -27.50 -4.14
N LYS A 158 -17.73 -27.73 -3.17
CA LYS A 158 -18.00 -27.46 -1.75
C LYS A 158 -17.38 -26.19 -1.22
N GLU A 159 -16.29 -25.75 -1.84
CA GLU A 159 -15.48 -24.64 -1.35
C GLU A 159 -15.72 -23.37 -2.17
N ASN A 160 -15.56 -22.22 -1.51
CA ASN A 160 -15.52 -20.94 -2.21
C ASN A 160 -14.25 -20.88 -3.08
N ILE A 161 -14.44 -20.74 -4.39
CA ILE A 161 -13.37 -20.65 -5.39
C ILE A 161 -12.37 -19.54 -5.08
N PHE A 162 -12.84 -18.36 -4.67
CA PHE A 162 -11.97 -17.22 -4.40
C PHE A 162 -11.22 -17.39 -3.08
N GLU A 163 -11.78 -18.13 -2.10
CA GLU A 163 -11.00 -18.55 -0.92
C GLU A 163 -9.84 -19.46 -1.32
N ILE A 164 -10.08 -20.44 -2.19
CA ILE A 164 -9.05 -21.36 -2.67
C ILE A 164 -7.96 -20.58 -3.43
N MET A 165 -8.37 -19.72 -4.38
CA MET A 165 -7.44 -18.92 -5.17
C MET A 165 -6.56 -18.02 -4.29
N ALA A 166 -7.14 -17.41 -3.26
CA ALA A 166 -6.38 -16.60 -2.29
C ALA A 166 -5.46 -17.47 -1.41
N ALA A 167 -5.93 -18.66 -1.02
CA ALA A 167 -5.15 -19.61 -0.25
C ALA A 167 -3.93 -20.14 -1.02
N LEU A 168 -3.92 -20.15 -2.36
CA LEU A 168 -2.73 -20.51 -3.15
C LEU A 168 -1.49 -19.72 -2.73
N ARG A 169 -1.65 -18.45 -2.32
CA ARG A 169 -0.55 -17.56 -1.90
C ARG A 169 0.24 -18.05 -0.69
N PHE A 170 -0.35 -18.91 0.13
CA PHE A 170 0.25 -19.45 1.33
C PHE A 170 0.01 -20.96 1.51
N GLY A 171 -0.67 -21.62 0.57
CA GLY A 171 -1.04 -23.04 0.65
C GLY A 171 -0.18 -23.94 -0.22
N GLU A 172 0.44 -23.41 -1.28
CA GLU A 172 1.23 -24.17 -2.25
C GLU A 172 2.70 -23.70 -2.27
N THR A 173 3.59 -24.49 -2.90
CA THR A 173 5.02 -24.15 -2.99
C THR A 173 5.28 -23.10 -4.05
N LYS A 174 6.46 -22.45 -4.00
CA LYS A 174 6.86 -21.46 -5.01
C LYS A 174 6.97 -22.07 -6.41
N GLU A 175 7.45 -23.30 -6.49
CA GLU A 175 7.60 -24.06 -7.74
C GLU A 175 6.22 -24.35 -8.34
N TRP A 176 5.28 -24.83 -7.52
CA TRP A 176 3.90 -25.04 -7.95
C TRP A 176 3.25 -23.72 -8.40
N MET A 177 3.45 -22.63 -7.65
CA MET A 177 2.91 -21.32 -7.99
C MET A 177 3.46 -20.79 -9.33
N HIS A 178 4.74 -21.05 -9.64
CA HIS A 178 5.35 -20.66 -10.91
C HIS A 178 4.67 -21.38 -12.09
N GLU A 179 4.50 -22.70 -11.99
CA GLU A 179 3.84 -23.51 -13.01
C GLU A 179 2.35 -23.16 -13.16
N PHE A 180 1.65 -22.95 -12.04
CA PHE A 180 0.26 -22.51 -12.04
C PHE A 180 0.10 -21.17 -12.78
N PHE A 181 1.03 -20.23 -12.55
CA PHE A 181 1.00 -18.90 -13.14
C PHE A 181 1.22 -18.91 -14.66
N ALA A 182 1.88 -19.92 -15.22
CA ALA A 182 2.05 -20.06 -16.67
C ALA A 182 0.71 -20.12 -17.43
N GLN A 183 -0.36 -20.57 -16.76
CA GLN A 183 -1.70 -20.63 -17.34
C GLN A 183 -2.29 -19.25 -17.66
N TYR A 184 -1.80 -18.17 -17.02
CA TYR A 184 -2.26 -16.81 -17.29
C TYR A 184 -1.96 -16.38 -18.73
N GLY A 185 -1.03 -17.05 -19.42
CA GLY A 185 -0.68 -16.79 -20.82
C GLY A 185 -1.82 -17.06 -21.80
N THR A 186 -2.89 -17.75 -21.36
CA THR A 186 -4.08 -18.00 -22.17
C THR A 186 -5.22 -17.01 -21.92
N LEU A 187 -5.03 -16.02 -21.05
CA LEU A 187 -6.08 -15.05 -20.73
C LEU A 187 -6.39 -14.14 -21.91
N THR A 188 -7.67 -13.97 -22.17
CA THR A 188 -8.22 -13.06 -23.17
C THR A 188 -9.10 -12.00 -22.48
N PRO A 189 -9.40 -10.87 -23.13
CA PRO A 189 -10.38 -9.92 -22.62
C PRO A 189 -11.75 -10.55 -22.29
N GLN A 190 -12.15 -11.60 -23.01
CA GLN A 190 -13.42 -12.29 -22.81
C GLN A 190 -13.46 -13.10 -21.51
N ASP A 191 -12.32 -13.37 -20.89
CA ASP A 191 -12.19 -14.08 -19.61
C ASP A 191 -12.45 -13.19 -18.40
N PHE A 192 -12.70 -11.90 -18.63
CA PHE A 192 -12.95 -10.90 -17.59
C PHE A 192 -14.40 -10.44 -17.59
N GLU A 193 -14.89 -9.98 -16.44
CA GLU A 193 -16.24 -9.47 -16.21
C GLU A 193 -16.26 -8.28 -15.26
N GLN A 194 -17.29 -7.44 -15.40
CA GLN A 194 -17.53 -6.32 -14.48
C GLN A 194 -18.25 -6.82 -13.24
N ARG A 195 -17.61 -6.73 -12.07
CA ARG A 195 -18.22 -7.12 -10.79
C ARG A 195 -17.65 -6.33 -9.62
N ASP A 196 -18.26 -6.52 -8.46
CA ASP A 196 -17.81 -5.91 -7.22
C ASP A 196 -16.55 -6.63 -6.71
N ILE A 197 -15.67 -5.88 -6.05
CA ILE A 197 -14.51 -6.41 -5.34
C ILE A 197 -15.01 -7.17 -4.12
N GLN A 198 -14.50 -8.39 -3.91
CA GLN A 198 -14.89 -9.23 -2.78
C GLN A 198 -13.91 -9.05 -1.63
N ALA A 199 -14.39 -8.61 -0.47
CA ALA A 199 -13.61 -8.54 0.75
C ALA A 199 -13.94 -9.73 1.66
N LEU A 200 -13.05 -10.73 1.72
CA LEU A 200 -13.25 -12.01 2.39
C LEU A 200 -12.57 -12.06 3.76
N VAL A 201 -13.29 -12.51 4.78
CA VAL A 201 -12.72 -12.80 6.10
C VAL A 201 -12.66 -14.32 6.26
N PHE A 202 -11.46 -14.87 6.30
CA PHE A 202 -11.27 -16.32 6.36
C PHE A 202 -11.51 -16.82 7.79
N ASP A 203 -12.15 -17.99 7.92
CA ASP A 203 -12.23 -18.68 9.21
C ASP A 203 -10.83 -19.14 9.65
N PRO A 204 -10.26 -18.60 10.76
CA PRO A 204 -8.95 -19.00 11.24
C PRO A 204 -8.89 -20.46 11.70
N LYS A 205 -10.02 -21.09 12.04
CA LYS A 205 -10.07 -22.52 12.37
C LYS A 205 -9.80 -23.38 11.14
N LYS A 206 -10.32 -22.96 9.99
CA LYS A 206 -10.10 -23.62 8.70
C LYS A 206 -8.72 -23.28 8.14
N TRP A 207 -8.39 -22.00 8.01
CA TRP A 207 -7.23 -21.55 7.24
C TRP A 207 -5.99 -21.21 8.07
N GLY A 208 -6.13 -20.97 9.38
CA GLY A 208 -5.03 -20.48 10.22
C GLY A 208 -3.88 -21.45 10.42
N ALA A 209 -4.14 -22.77 10.37
CA ALA A 209 -3.08 -23.79 10.42
C ALA A 209 -2.26 -23.82 9.14
N LEU A 210 -2.91 -23.63 7.98
CA LEU A 210 -2.25 -23.54 6.68
C LEU A 210 -1.39 -22.27 6.60
N ASP A 211 -1.94 -21.13 7.04
CA ASP A 211 -1.21 -19.86 7.17
C ASP A 211 0.05 -20.03 8.02
N THR A 212 -0.04 -20.64 9.20
CA THR A 212 1.11 -20.78 10.11
C THR A 212 2.18 -21.76 9.61
N ALA A 213 1.79 -22.85 8.95
CA ALA A 213 2.72 -23.88 8.49
C ALA A 213 3.58 -23.45 7.29
N LEU A 214 3.11 -22.46 6.53
CA LEU A 214 3.70 -22.02 5.27
C LEU A 214 3.97 -20.51 5.21
N ALA A 215 3.70 -19.76 6.30
CA ALA A 215 3.93 -18.33 6.40
C ALA A 215 5.40 -17.97 6.16
N HIS A 216 5.66 -17.44 4.97
CA HIS A 216 6.86 -16.70 4.66
C HIS A 216 6.76 -15.28 5.24
N ASP A 217 7.36 -15.01 6.41
CA ASP A 217 7.78 -13.70 6.98
C ASP A 217 6.86 -12.45 6.81
N LYS A 218 5.60 -12.57 6.39
CA LYS A 218 4.71 -11.43 6.15
C LYS A 218 4.16 -10.93 7.49
N PHE A 219 4.48 -9.67 7.79
CA PHE A 219 4.06 -8.97 9.00
C PHE A 219 2.55 -8.68 9.11
N HIS A 220 1.74 -9.02 8.11
CA HIS A 220 0.30 -8.80 8.11
C HIS A 220 -0.42 -9.92 7.34
N LYS A 221 -1.58 -10.32 7.83
CA LYS A 221 -2.39 -11.45 7.32
C LYS A 221 -3.48 -11.03 6.33
N LEU A 222 -3.36 -9.81 5.78
CA LEU A 222 -4.30 -9.22 4.83
C LEU A 222 -3.60 -9.12 3.46
N SER A 223 -4.20 -9.68 2.42
CA SER A 223 -3.63 -9.63 1.06
C SER A 223 -4.75 -9.55 0.04
N HIS A 224 -4.40 -9.65 -1.24
CA HIS A 224 -5.34 -9.52 -2.34
C HIS A 224 -4.87 -10.29 -3.58
N LEU A 225 -5.80 -10.41 -4.53
CA LEU A 225 -5.62 -10.88 -5.89
C LEU A 225 -6.21 -9.81 -6.82
N LYS A 226 -5.34 -9.09 -7.55
CA LYS A 226 -5.76 -7.92 -8.36
C LYS A 226 -6.62 -8.36 -9.53
N GLU A 227 -6.20 -9.43 -10.18
CA GLU A 227 -6.84 -10.04 -11.33
C GLU A 227 -8.21 -10.63 -10.99
N PHE A 228 -8.42 -11.07 -9.75
CA PHE A 228 -9.71 -11.62 -9.29
C PHE A 228 -10.51 -10.62 -8.47
N GLY A 229 -10.06 -9.37 -8.29
CA GLY A 229 -10.78 -8.40 -7.47
C GLY A 229 -11.15 -8.95 -6.08
N VAL A 230 -10.21 -9.63 -5.42
CA VAL A 230 -10.41 -10.25 -4.10
C VAL A 230 -9.43 -9.63 -3.12
N ILE A 231 -9.94 -9.17 -1.99
CA ILE A 231 -9.17 -8.80 -0.81
C ILE A 231 -9.51 -9.82 0.27
N PHE A 232 -8.51 -10.33 1.00
CA PHE A 232 -8.77 -11.31 2.05
C PHE A 232 -7.92 -11.07 3.28
N ILE A 233 -8.45 -11.47 4.44
CA ILE A 233 -7.74 -11.49 5.71
C ILE A 233 -7.89 -12.86 6.40
N VAL A 234 -6.81 -13.37 6.97
CA VAL A 234 -6.87 -14.42 8.00
C VAL A 234 -6.72 -13.72 9.36
N PRO A 235 -7.81 -13.40 10.08
CA PRO A 235 -7.72 -12.57 11.27
C PRO A 235 -6.95 -13.28 12.39
N ASP A 236 -6.12 -12.52 13.10
CA ASP A 236 -5.49 -12.98 14.34
C ASP A 236 -6.39 -12.66 15.53
N LEU A 237 -7.20 -13.65 15.90
CA LEU A 237 -8.17 -13.53 17.01
C LEU A 237 -7.51 -13.49 18.40
N ARG A 238 -6.17 -13.55 18.47
CA ARG A 238 -5.40 -13.56 19.73
C ARG A 238 -4.50 -12.33 19.90
N THR A 239 -4.63 -11.31 19.05
CA THR A 239 -3.77 -10.11 19.15
C THR A 239 -3.98 -9.38 20.49
N PRO A 240 -2.90 -8.95 21.18
CA PRO A 240 -3.01 -8.19 22.43
C PRO A 240 -3.31 -6.70 22.22
N ASP A 241 -3.16 -6.16 21.00
CA ASP A 241 -3.45 -4.74 20.70
C ASP A 241 -4.49 -4.61 19.54
N PRO A 242 -5.79 -4.66 19.86
CA PRO A 242 -6.85 -4.55 18.86
C PRO A 242 -6.93 -3.15 18.23
N LEU A 243 -6.46 -2.10 18.92
CA LEU A 243 -6.51 -0.73 18.42
C LEU A 243 -5.54 -0.52 17.25
N VAL A 244 -4.28 -0.95 17.42
CA VAL A 244 -3.27 -0.88 16.37
C VAL A 244 -3.60 -1.85 15.22
N LEU A 245 -4.24 -2.99 15.53
CA LEU A 245 -4.67 -3.92 14.49
C LEU A 245 -5.75 -3.31 13.59
N LEU A 246 -6.67 -2.49 14.12
CA LEU A 246 -7.78 -1.92 13.36
C LEU A 246 -7.30 -0.95 12.26
N SER A 247 -6.53 0.10 12.59
CA SER A 247 -6.09 1.06 11.57
C SER A 247 -5.15 0.44 10.54
N LYS A 248 -4.30 -0.50 10.97
CA LYS A 248 -3.45 -1.26 10.07
C LYS A 248 -4.27 -2.07 9.07
N SER A 249 -5.25 -2.83 9.55
CA SER A 249 -6.04 -3.74 8.71
C SER A 249 -7.03 -2.97 7.84
N VAL A 250 -7.72 -1.97 8.38
CA VAL A 250 -8.64 -1.13 7.61
C VAL A 250 -7.87 -0.24 6.63
N GLY A 251 -6.70 0.28 7.03
CA GLY A 251 -5.83 1.03 6.12
C GLY A 251 -5.38 0.20 4.92
N LEU A 252 -4.91 -1.02 5.17
CA LEU A 252 -4.57 -1.97 4.09
C LEU A 252 -5.79 -2.37 3.25
N LEU A 253 -6.96 -2.59 3.87
CA LEU A 253 -8.20 -2.91 3.15
C LEU A 253 -8.55 -1.81 2.15
N VAL A 254 -8.61 -0.56 2.60
CA VAL A 254 -8.93 0.58 1.72
C VAL A 254 -7.85 0.80 0.67
N HIS A 255 -6.58 0.67 1.06
CA HIS A 255 -5.46 0.72 0.13
C HIS A 255 -5.61 -0.32 -1.00
N TYR A 256 -5.94 -1.57 -0.67
CA TYR A 256 -6.17 -2.63 -1.67
C TYR A 256 -7.44 -2.42 -2.50
N PHE A 257 -8.50 -1.81 -1.98
CA PHE A 257 -9.64 -1.41 -2.83
C PHE A 257 -9.20 -0.44 -3.94
N HIS A 258 -8.38 0.56 -3.59
CA HIS A 258 -7.87 1.52 -4.57
C HIS A 258 -6.85 0.91 -5.53
N GLU A 259 -5.99 0.02 -5.06
CA GLU A 259 -5.03 -0.70 -5.89
C GLU A 259 -5.74 -1.62 -6.88
N ILE A 260 -6.67 -2.46 -6.41
CA ILE A 260 -7.44 -3.37 -7.27
C ILE A 260 -8.24 -2.60 -8.31
N TYR A 261 -8.91 -1.51 -7.91
CA TYR A 261 -9.61 -0.64 -8.84
C TYR A 261 -8.69 -0.08 -9.92
N PHE A 262 -7.51 0.44 -9.52
CA PHE A 262 -6.52 0.98 -10.44
C PHE A 262 -6.04 -0.08 -11.45
N TYR A 263 -5.73 -1.29 -11.00
CA TYR A 263 -5.31 -2.38 -11.89
C TYR A 263 -6.44 -2.86 -12.80
N SER A 264 -7.69 -2.86 -12.33
CA SER A 264 -8.86 -3.15 -13.17
C SER A 264 -9.00 -2.15 -14.33
N GLU A 265 -8.87 -0.84 -14.06
CA GLU A 265 -8.89 0.19 -15.10
C GLU A 265 -7.76 -0.01 -16.11
N PHE A 266 -6.60 -0.42 -15.61
CA PHE A 266 -5.48 -0.75 -16.47
C PHE A 266 -5.76 -1.97 -17.35
N PHE A 267 -6.29 -3.07 -16.81
CA PHE A 267 -6.62 -4.25 -17.60
C PHE A 267 -7.60 -3.91 -18.72
N GLN A 268 -8.59 -3.07 -18.45
CA GLN A 268 -9.50 -2.56 -19.48
C GLN A 268 -8.77 -1.74 -20.55
N HIS A 269 -7.81 -0.91 -20.16
CA HIS A 269 -6.99 -0.15 -21.10
C HIS A 269 -6.12 -1.07 -21.97
N ALA A 270 -5.46 -2.06 -21.38
CA ALA A 270 -4.66 -3.06 -22.09
C ALA A 270 -5.50 -3.84 -23.11
N ALA A 271 -6.71 -4.27 -22.72
CA ALA A 271 -7.64 -4.97 -23.60
C ALA A 271 -8.07 -4.14 -24.82
N ARG A 272 -8.18 -2.81 -24.68
CA ARG A 272 -8.50 -1.89 -25.78
C ARG A 272 -7.29 -1.63 -26.69
N ALA A 273 -6.08 -1.67 -26.13
CA ALA A 273 -4.85 -1.36 -26.85
C ALA A 273 -4.38 -2.50 -27.76
N SER A 274 -4.37 -3.74 -27.26
CA SER A 274 -3.97 -4.92 -28.03
C SER A 274 -4.56 -6.18 -27.40
N THR A 275 -5.37 -6.92 -28.16
CA THR A 275 -5.86 -8.23 -27.71
C THR A 275 -4.80 -9.32 -27.81
N GLN A 276 -3.79 -9.14 -28.67
CA GLN A 276 -2.71 -10.11 -28.87
C GLN A 276 -1.73 -10.10 -27.69
N ASP A 277 -1.42 -8.92 -27.14
CA ASP A 277 -0.44 -8.76 -26.05
C ASP A 277 -1.10 -8.73 -24.66
N PHE A 278 -2.40 -8.99 -24.58
CA PHE A 278 -3.18 -8.77 -23.37
C PHE A 278 -2.69 -9.65 -22.20
N ALA A 279 -2.54 -10.95 -22.44
CA ALA A 279 -2.08 -11.90 -21.42
C ALA A 279 -0.69 -11.53 -20.88
N ASP A 280 0.26 -11.24 -21.77
CA ASP A 280 1.62 -10.85 -21.41
C ASP A 280 1.64 -9.56 -20.59
N THR A 281 0.78 -8.61 -20.96
CA THR A 281 0.62 -7.35 -20.22
C THR A 281 0.08 -7.62 -18.80
N VAL A 282 -0.93 -8.47 -18.65
CA VAL A 282 -1.48 -8.86 -17.33
C VAL A 282 -0.41 -9.56 -16.49
N ILE A 283 0.33 -10.51 -17.08
CA ILE A 283 1.42 -11.24 -16.42
C ILE A 283 2.51 -10.30 -15.91
N ALA A 284 3.01 -9.41 -16.78
CA ALA A 284 4.08 -8.48 -16.43
C ALA A 284 3.68 -7.60 -15.23
N LEU A 285 2.45 -7.11 -15.22
CA LEU A 285 1.91 -6.29 -14.15
C LEU A 285 1.75 -7.01 -12.81
N LEU A 286 1.26 -8.25 -12.84
CA LEU A 286 1.09 -9.05 -11.64
C LEU A 286 2.44 -9.45 -11.02
N LYS A 287 3.46 -9.65 -11.86
CA LYS A 287 4.84 -9.88 -11.39
C LYS A 287 5.49 -8.63 -10.82
N GLY A 288 5.15 -7.44 -11.34
CA GLY A 288 5.68 -6.15 -10.85
C GLY A 288 7.20 -6.04 -10.95
N GLU A 289 7.80 -6.65 -11.97
CA GLU A 289 9.24 -6.62 -12.21
C GLU A 289 9.69 -5.23 -12.66
N ILE A 290 10.87 -4.77 -12.18
CA ILE A 290 11.52 -3.58 -12.74
C ILE A 290 12.09 -3.96 -14.10
N GLN A 291 11.66 -3.27 -15.16
CA GLN A 291 12.32 -3.40 -16.45
C GLN A 291 13.78 -2.94 -16.35
N ALA A 292 14.72 -3.87 -16.53
CA ALA A 292 16.16 -3.66 -16.32
C ALA A 292 16.82 -2.74 -17.36
N SER A 293 16.11 -2.31 -18.40
CA SER A 293 16.66 -1.44 -19.44
C SER A 293 16.91 -0.02 -18.92
N THR A 294 18.06 0.56 -19.27
CA THR A 294 18.32 1.99 -19.17
C THR A 294 17.25 2.75 -19.97
N LEU A 295 16.50 3.61 -19.29
CA LEU A 295 15.56 4.51 -19.94
C LEU A 295 16.30 5.80 -20.32
N PRO A 296 15.96 6.43 -21.47
CA PRO A 296 16.45 7.76 -21.77
C PRO A 296 15.90 8.79 -20.76
N PRO A 297 16.54 9.96 -20.59
CA PRO A 297 16.21 10.92 -19.53
C PRO A 297 14.75 11.40 -19.52
N GLU A 298 14.13 11.49 -20.70
CA GLU A 298 12.73 11.87 -20.89
C GLU A 298 11.71 10.80 -20.47
N LYS A 299 12.15 9.59 -20.14
CA LYS A 299 11.28 8.50 -19.71
C LYS A 299 11.42 8.25 -18.21
N LEU A 300 10.38 8.61 -17.48
CA LEU A 300 10.32 8.44 -16.04
C LEU A 300 9.75 7.06 -15.68
N ARG A 301 10.51 6.26 -14.95
CA ARG A 301 10.12 4.89 -14.60
C ARG A 301 8.87 4.84 -13.71
N ILE A 302 8.05 3.81 -13.89
CA ILE A 302 7.02 3.42 -12.92
C ILE A 302 7.50 2.18 -12.19
N ILE A 303 7.58 2.24 -10.86
CA ILE A 303 8.00 1.13 -10.00
C ILE A 303 6.80 0.70 -9.15
N HIS A 304 6.53 -0.61 -9.11
CA HIS A 304 5.31 -1.17 -8.51
C HIS A 304 5.51 -1.78 -7.12
N GLN A 305 6.76 -2.05 -6.74
CA GLN A 305 7.08 -2.72 -5.49
C GLN A 305 7.99 -1.86 -4.63
N TYR A 306 7.85 -1.99 -3.31
CA TYR A 306 8.73 -1.35 -2.34
C TYR A 306 10.11 -2.02 -2.31
N HIS A 307 10.94 -1.78 -3.32
CA HIS A 307 12.28 -2.40 -3.43
C HIS A 307 13.20 -2.01 -2.27
N LEU A 308 13.01 -0.83 -1.66
CA LEU A 308 13.74 -0.37 -0.48
C LEU A 308 13.50 -1.22 0.78
N LYS A 309 12.48 -2.07 0.79
CA LYS A 309 12.24 -3.06 1.86
C LYS A 309 13.27 -4.20 1.81
N ASN A 310 13.91 -4.44 0.66
CA ASN A 310 14.85 -5.53 0.50
C ASN A 310 16.19 -5.18 1.18
N PRO A 311 16.89 -6.15 1.82
CA PRO A 311 18.21 -5.90 2.42
C PRO A 311 19.27 -5.45 1.40
N ARG A 312 19.07 -5.78 0.12
CA ARG A 312 19.86 -5.36 -1.02
C ARG A 312 18.89 -4.86 -2.09
N PRO A 313 18.42 -3.61 -1.98
CA PRO A 313 17.50 -3.05 -2.96
C PRO A 313 18.20 -2.97 -4.32
N ASP A 314 17.41 -3.03 -5.39
CA ASP A 314 17.88 -2.71 -6.73
C ASP A 314 18.35 -1.24 -6.75
N PRO A 315 19.54 -0.90 -7.30
CA PRO A 315 19.96 0.49 -7.43
C PRO A 315 18.94 1.38 -8.15
N LEU A 316 18.16 0.85 -9.09
CA LEU A 316 17.12 1.57 -9.80
C LEU A 316 15.98 2.07 -8.88
N ALA A 317 15.81 1.49 -7.69
CA ALA A 317 14.87 1.97 -6.68
C ALA A 317 15.22 3.38 -6.14
N PHE A 318 16.44 3.86 -6.39
CA PHE A 318 16.89 5.18 -5.99
C PHE A 318 16.99 6.17 -7.17
N ALA A 319 16.79 5.69 -8.39
CA ALA A 319 16.70 6.56 -9.56
C ALA A 319 15.34 7.29 -9.57
N PRO A 320 15.20 8.42 -10.29
CA PRO A 320 13.91 9.06 -10.47
C PRO A 320 12.86 8.09 -11.01
N HIS A 321 11.71 8.05 -10.35
CA HIS A 321 10.58 7.22 -10.74
C HIS A 321 9.27 7.78 -10.16
N VAL A 322 8.17 7.08 -10.39
CA VAL A 322 6.90 7.27 -9.68
C VAL A 322 6.36 5.92 -9.21
N HIS A 323 5.54 5.93 -8.16
CA HIS A 323 5.11 4.73 -7.46
C HIS A 323 3.58 4.69 -7.23
N PRO A 324 2.82 3.76 -7.83
CA PRO A 324 1.36 3.75 -7.72
C PRO A 324 0.89 3.41 -6.30
N GLU A 325 1.60 2.55 -5.56
CA GLU A 325 1.23 2.23 -4.18
C GLU A 325 1.11 3.46 -3.26
N ALA A 326 1.96 4.48 -3.47
CA ALA A 326 1.90 5.70 -2.67
C ALA A 326 0.58 6.48 -2.94
N LEU A 327 0.05 6.44 -4.17
CA LEU A 327 -1.27 7.00 -4.47
C LEU A 327 -2.39 6.23 -3.76
N HIS A 328 -2.29 4.90 -3.72
CA HIS A 328 -3.29 4.05 -3.05
C HIS A 328 -3.30 4.30 -1.53
N TRP A 329 -2.12 4.47 -0.92
CA TRP A 329 -2.01 4.86 0.49
C TRP A 329 -2.57 6.25 0.77
N GLN A 330 -2.29 7.24 -0.09
CA GLN A 330 -2.84 8.58 0.06
C GLN A 330 -4.39 8.56 0.10
N GLN A 331 -5.01 7.77 -0.77
CA GLN A 331 -6.47 7.57 -0.75
C GLN A 331 -6.92 6.88 0.54
N ALA A 332 -6.23 5.83 0.98
CA ALA A 332 -6.56 5.14 2.23
C ALA A 332 -6.51 6.08 3.44
N VAL A 333 -5.45 6.89 3.57
CA VAL A 333 -5.27 7.85 4.66
C VAL A 333 -6.39 8.90 4.66
N GLU A 334 -6.84 9.36 3.49
CA GLU A 334 -7.98 10.26 3.36
C GLU A 334 -9.26 9.67 3.98
N TYR A 335 -9.60 8.41 3.67
CA TYR A 335 -10.76 7.74 4.26
C TYR A 335 -10.61 7.50 5.76
N LEU A 336 -9.44 7.00 6.20
CA LEU A 336 -9.18 6.76 7.62
C LEU A 336 -9.34 8.04 8.44
N CYS A 337 -8.80 9.16 7.97
CA CYS A 337 -8.91 10.45 8.66
C CYS A 337 -10.37 10.92 8.73
N ARG A 338 -11.14 10.71 7.67
CA ARG A 338 -12.57 11.08 7.60
C ARG A 338 -13.41 10.22 8.54
N TRP A 339 -13.24 8.90 8.51
CA TRP A 339 -13.94 7.95 9.37
C TRP A 339 -13.57 8.17 10.84
N ALA A 340 -12.29 8.33 11.15
CA ALA A 340 -11.84 8.62 12.52
C ALA A 340 -12.45 9.93 13.06
N ARG A 341 -12.54 10.97 12.22
CA ARG A 341 -13.21 12.22 12.60
C ARG A 341 -14.70 12.01 12.85
N SER A 342 -15.40 11.27 11.99
CA SER A 342 -16.81 10.96 12.16
C SER A 342 -17.07 10.19 13.46
N GLY A 343 -16.25 9.17 13.75
CA GLY A 343 -16.35 8.42 15.00
C GLY A 343 -16.04 9.29 16.22
N ALA A 344 -15.02 10.16 16.16
CA ALA A 344 -14.70 11.08 17.25
C ALA A 344 -15.82 12.07 17.58
N GLN A 345 -16.61 12.48 16.58
CA GLN A 345 -17.76 13.37 16.77
C GLN A 345 -18.96 12.70 17.45
N SER A 346 -19.05 11.36 17.41
CA SER A 346 -20.13 10.62 18.06
C SER A 346 -20.06 10.62 19.59
N GLY A 347 -18.94 11.08 20.19
CA GLY A 347 -18.73 11.10 21.63
C GLY A 347 -18.41 9.74 22.26
N VAL A 348 -18.41 8.67 21.47
CA VAL A 348 -18.00 7.32 21.90
C VAL A 348 -16.50 7.31 22.19
N ARG A 349 -16.12 6.91 23.40
CA ARG A 349 -14.72 6.71 23.77
C ARG A 349 -14.25 5.35 23.24
N ALA A 350 -12.98 5.27 22.84
CA ALA A 350 -12.36 3.99 22.51
C ALA A 350 -12.38 3.04 23.72
N GLY A 351 -12.25 1.74 23.48
CA GLY A 351 -12.23 0.72 24.55
C GLY A 351 -11.11 0.89 25.59
N ASP A 352 -10.07 1.65 25.29
CA ASP A 352 -8.99 2.03 26.21
C ASP A 352 -9.22 3.38 26.94
N GLY A 353 -10.40 3.99 26.74
CA GLY A 353 -10.77 5.28 27.30
C GLY A 353 -10.18 6.50 26.57
N THR A 354 -9.45 6.31 25.46
CA THR A 354 -8.93 7.45 24.67
C THR A 354 -10.07 8.20 23.98
N ALA A 355 -10.18 9.49 24.29
CA ALA A 355 -11.11 10.39 23.61
C ALA A 355 -10.40 11.01 22.41
N ALA A 356 -10.94 10.81 21.21
CA ALA A 356 -10.46 11.41 19.96
C ALA A 356 -11.07 12.82 19.69
N VAL A 357 -11.89 13.32 20.61
CA VAL A 357 -12.63 14.59 20.44
C VAL A 357 -11.64 15.74 20.26
N GLY A 358 -11.82 16.50 19.17
CA GLY A 358 -11.00 17.67 18.85
C GLY A 358 -9.64 17.37 18.21
N VAL A 359 -9.33 16.10 17.90
CA VAL A 359 -8.09 15.75 17.20
C VAL A 359 -8.25 15.99 15.70
N ASP A 360 -7.39 16.82 15.14
CA ASP A 360 -7.32 17.04 13.70
C ASP A 360 -6.43 15.98 13.02
N PHE A 361 -7.07 14.97 12.44
CA PHE A 361 -6.42 13.91 11.67
C PHE A 361 -5.96 14.35 10.28
N SER A 362 -6.37 15.52 9.78
CA SER A 362 -6.08 15.93 8.40
C SER A 362 -4.60 16.15 8.11
N TRP A 363 -3.78 16.28 9.15
CA TRP A 363 -2.34 16.38 9.03
C TRP A 363 -1.70 15.13 8.41
N TRP A 364 -2.21 13.92 8.73
CA TRP A 364 -1.69 12.67 8.14
C TRP A 364 -1.79 12.68 6.62
N ARG A 365 -2.81 13.33 6.05
CA ARG A 365 -3.02 13.45 4.60
C ARG A 365 -1.98 14.31 3.89
N ARG A 366 -1.21 15.10 4.65
CA ARG A 366 -0.20 16.01 4.11
C ARG A 366 1.22 15.54 4.45
N SER A 367 1.38 14.51 5.29
CA SER A 367 2.68 14.10 5.82
C SER A 367 3.31 12.91 5.08
N ASP A 368 2.75 12.49 3.94
CA ASP A 368 3.14 11.27 3.23
C ASP A 368 4.61 11.27 2.80
N ALA A 369 5.18 12.41 2.39
CA ALA A 369 6.59 12.55 2.03
C ALA A 369 7.44 13.28 3.10
N VAL A 370 6.88 13.54 4.28
CA VAL A 370 7.57 14.34 5.31
C VAL A 370 8.60 13.48 6.02
N MET A 371 9.88 13.84 5.86
CA MET A 371 11.01 13.15 6.44
C MET A 371 12.05 14.14 6.95
N MET A 372 12.65 13.84 8.10
CA MET A 372 13.72 14.69 8.64
C MET A 372 14.75 13.86 9.39
N ARG A 373 16.01 14.31 9.31
CA ARG A 373 17.09 13.68 10.06
C ARG A 373 17.15 14.23 11.48
N VAL A 374 16.96 13.36 12.46
CA VAL A 374 17.08 13.68 13.90
C VAL A 374 18.27 12.93 14.48
N GLY A 375 19.37 13.64 14.69
CA GLY A 375 20.65 13.04 15.09
C GLY A 375 21.21 12.14 13.99
N ARG A 376 21.27 10.83 14.24
CA ARG A 376 21.76 9.84 13.27
C ARG A 376 20.63 9.12 12.51
N THR A 377 19.38 9.37 12.85
CA THR A 377 18.23 8.63 12.36
C THR A 377 17.42 9.48 11.41
N LEU A 378 17.07 8.94 10.25
CA LEU A 378 16.05 9.51 9.37
C LEU A 378 14.68 9.10 9.92
N LEU A 379 13.80 10.06 10.15
CA LEU A 379 12.44 9.83 10.60
C LEU A 379 11.47 10.16 9.49
N SER A 380 10.38 9.41 9.45
CA SER A 380 9.24 9.61 8.56
C SER A 380 8.01 9.94 9.38
N MET A 381 7.19 10.87 8.88
CA MET A 381 5.85 11.19 9.38
C MET A 381 4.76 10.60 8.48
N ASN A 382 5.12 9.71 7.55
CA ASN A 382 4.18 8.99 6.71
C ASN A 382 3.32 8.02 7.54
N PHE A 383 2.02 7.97 7.24
CA PHE A 383 1.07 7.12 7.97
C PHE A 383 1.47 5.64 7.95
N ALA A 384 1.78 5.09 6.78
CA ALA A 384 2.09 3.68 6.61
C ALA A 384 3.40 3.30 7.31
N ASP A 385 4.42 4.17 7.25
CA ASP A 385 5.67 3.98 7.99
C ASP A 385 5.44 3.91 9.51
N VAL A 386 4.52 4.71 10.06
CA VAL A 386 4.17 4.71 11.49
C VAL A 386 3.24 3.54 11.86
N ALA A 387 2.20 3.27 11.06
CA ALA A 387 1.17 2.26 11.35
C ALA A 387 1.67 0.82 11.15
N MET A 388 2.56 0.61 10.18
CA MET A 388 3.07 -0.71 9.81
C MET A 388 4.34 -1.11 10.57
N ASP A 389 4.77 -0.28 11.52
CA ASP A 389 6.00 -0.47 12.25
C ASP A 389 5.77 -0.79 13.73
N ALA A 390 6.01 -2.06 14.06
CA ALA A 390 6.02 -2.56 15.43
C ALA A 390 7.44 -2.81 15.97
N LYS A 391 8.51 -2.67 15.14
CA LYS A 391 9.86 -3.15 15.49
C LYS A 391 11.02 -2.20 15.14
N GLY A 392 10.80 -1.04 14.53
CA GLY A 392 11.83 -0.03 14.28
C GLY A 392 11.56 0.87 13.07
N ILE A 393 11.92 2.15 13.21
CA ILE A 393 11.55 3.24 12.28
C ILE A 393 11.80 2.85 10.82
N LYS A 394 10.71 2.79 10.04
CA LYS A 394 10.71 2.62 8.58
C LYS A 394 10.58 3.99 7.91
N THR A 395 11.11 4.09 6.69
CA THR A 395 11.01 5.30 5.87
C THR A 395 10.66 5.02 4.41
N TYR A 396 10.53 3.74 4.01
CA TYR A 396 10.45 3.40 2.60
C TYR A 396 9.15 3.89 1.95
N HIS A 397 8.02 3.95 2.67
CA HIS A 397 6.80 4.52 2.06
C HIS A 397 6.94 6.02 1.83
N ALA A 398 7.60 6.74 2.74
CA ALA A 398 7.87 8.16 2.55
C ALA A 398 8.87 8.43 1.42
N HIS A 399 9.84 7.53 1.19
CA HIS A 399 10.72 7.62 0.03
C HIS A 399 9.94 7.53 -1.29
N GLU A 400 9.04 6.55 -1.43
CA GLU A 400 8.24 6.43 -2.65
C GLU A 400 7.26 7.60 -2.81
N SER A 401 6.70 8.08 -1.70
CA SER A 401 5.82 9.25 -1.69
C SER A 401 6.56 10.52 -2.12
N LEU A 402 7.82 10.69 -1.73
CA LEU A 402 8.64 11.85 -2.13
C LEU A 402 8.82 11.93 -3.63
N TRP A 403 9.05 10.81 -4.31
CA TRP A 403 9.18 10.78 -5.76
C TRP A 403 7.89 11.21 -6.47
N ASN A 404 6.74 10.75 -5.97
CA ASN A 404 5.45 11.22 -6.46
C ASN A 404 5.25 12.73 -6.20
N GLU A 405 5.58 13.22 -4.99
CA GLU A 405 5.43 14.63 -4.64
C GLU A 405 6.30 15.56 -5.48
N ILE A 406 7.51 15.12 -5.86
CA ILE A 406 8.36 15.84 -6.80
C ILE A 406 7.64 15.99 -8.15
N PHE A 407 7.12 14.90 -8.71
CA PHE A 407 6.35 14.96 -9.96
C PHE A 407 5.10 15.86 -9.82
N VAL A 408 4.37 15.73 -8.71
CA VAL A 408 3.16 16.50 -8.43
C VAL A 408 3.44 17.99 -8.31
N ALA A 409 4.58 18.39 -7.73
CA ALA A 409 4.97 19.80 -7.66
C ALA A 409 5.09 20.44 -9.05
N HIS A 410 5.55 19.67 -10.04
CA HIS A 410 5.67 20.11 -11.44
C HIS A 410 4.35 20.03 -12.22
N PHE A 411 3.68 18.88 -12.22
CA PHE A 411 2.54 18.63 -13.13
C PHE A 411 1.19 18.49 -12.44
N GLY A 412 1.17 18.26 -11.12
CA GLY A 412 -0.04 18.04 -10.33
C GLY A 412 -0.49 16.57 -10.25
N ALA A 413 -1.26 16.26 -9.21
CA ALA A 413 -1.69 14.89 -8.88
C ALA A 413 -2.58 14.24 -9.95
N ARG A 414 -3.45 15.03 -10.60
CA ARG A 414 -4.30 14.51 -11.68
C ARG A 414 -3.48 14.03 -12.88
N VAL A 415 -2.44 14.77 -13.24
CA VAL A 415 -1.54 14.40 -14.35
C VAL A 415 -0.77 13.14 -13.98
N LEU A 416 -0.26 13.03 -12.74
CA LEU A 416 0.42 11.82 -12.27
C LEU A 416 -0.45 10.57 -12.42
N GLN A 417 -1.70 10.62 -11.97
CA GLN A 417 -2.62 9.49 -12.06
C GLN A 417 -2.89 9.08 -13.51
N GLN A 418 -3.15 10.05 -14.40
CA GLN A 418 -3.40 9.78 -15.82
C GLN A 418 -2.16 9.23 -16.52
N ALA A 419 -0.99 9.82 -16.25
CA ALA A 419 0.28 9.41 -16.82
C ALA A 419 0.67 8.00 -16.37
N MET A 420 0.46 7.65 -15.09
CA MET A 420 0.69 6.28 -14.60
C MET A 420 -0.20 5.25 -15.32
N ILE A 421 -1.49 5.52 -15.51
CA ILE A 421 -2.41 4.59 -16.20
C ILE A 421 -1.94 4.37 -17.64
N LYS A 422 -1.54 5.43 -18.34
CA LYS A 422 -1.05 5.35 -19.73
C LYS A 422 0.30 4.61 -19.80
N GLY A 423 1.23 4.95 -18.91
CA GLY A 423 2.62 4.47 -18.93
C GLY A 423 2.84 3.10 -18.31
N LEU A 424 1.86 2.55 -17.57
CA LEU A 424 2.04 1.29 -16.84
C LEU A 424 2.38 0.11 -17.75
N ARG A 425 1.83 0.08 -18.97
CA ARG A 425 2.11 -0.95 -19.97
C ARG A 425 3.59 -0.98 -20.29
N ASP A 426 4.13 0.20 -20.56
CA ASP A 426 5.50 0.36 -21.02
C ASP A 426 6.49 0.43 -19.85
N GLY A 427 6.00 0.56 -18.62
CA GLY A 427 6.81 0.68 -17.41
C GLY A 427 7.42 2.07 -17.20
N PHE A 428 6.99 3.07 -17.97
CA PHE A 428 7.48 4.45 -17.86
C PHE A 428 6.44 5.48 -18.34
N ILE A 429 6.62 6.72 -17.90
CA ILE A 429 5.93 7.92 -18.38
C ILE A 429 6.87 8.67 -19.32
N ASP A 430 6.41 9.00 -20.53
CA ASP A 430 7.13 9.91 -21.42
C ASP A 430 6.85 11.36 -21.02
N LEU A 431 7.85 12.04 -20.48
CA LEU A 431 7.74 13.41 -19.97
C LEU A 431 7.49 14.42 -21.09
N ASN A 432 7.94 14.16 -22.33
CA ASN A 432 7.74 15.06 -23.46
C ASN A 432 6.27 15.13 -23.91
N GLU A 433 5.46 14.14 -23.53
CA GLU A 433 4.03 14.14 -23.78
C GLU A 433 3.25 15.01 -22.78
N LEU A 434 3.86 15.40 -21.65
CA LEU A 434 3.21 16.16 -20.59
C LEU A 434 3.24 17.69 -20.82
N GLY A 435 4.19 18.16 -21.64
CA GLY A 435 4.33 19.58 -21.99
C GLY A 435 3.53 20.02 -23.23
N LYS A 436 2.73 19.11 -23.81
CA LYS A 436 1.80 19.37 -24.92
C LYS A 436 0.40 19.55 -24.37
#